data_AF-A0A2D6ENF5-F1
#
_entry.id   AF-A0A2D6ENF5-F1
#
_cell.length_a   1.000
_cell.length_b   1.000
_cell.length_c   1.000
_cell.angle_alpha   90.00
_cell.angle_beta   90.00
_cell.angle_gamma   90.00
#
_symmetry.space_group_name_H-M   'P 1'
#
loop_
_entity.id
_entity.type
_entity.pdbx_description
1 polymer ?
#
loop_
_entity_poly.entity_id
_entity_poly.type
_entity_poly.pdbx_seq_one_letter_code
_entity_poly.pdbx_strand_id
1 'polypeptide(L)'
;MITVYAFALSALGMAGVYLGIAFLNGFLFPSVFGGLYALTDNVVLRIIAAFPLFFGPSNYLIGKAYEIGGATIGGVGTVIFTVIWMTLMAIIVDQAKVNLWVISGAMVAIFGCLMVVHGIKGF
;
A
#
# COMPACT_ATOMS: atom_id res chain seq x y z
N MET A 1 5.16 -18.72 11.53
CA MET A 1 4.00 -17.87 11.91
C MET A 1 4.32 -16.38 11.84
N ILE A 2 5.37 -15.88 12.49
CA ILE A 2 5.76 -14.44 12.50
C ILE A 2 5.81 -13.81 11.09
N THR A 3 6.46 -14.45 10.12
CA THR A 3 6.54 -13.96 8.72
C THR A 3 5.16 -13.72 8.11
N VAL A 4 4.24 -14.65 8.29
CA VAL A 4 2.89 -14.60 7.69
C VAL A 4 2.10 -13.45 8.29
N TYR A 5 2.13 -13.29 9.62
CA TYR A 5 1.44 -12.18 10.30
C TYR A 5 1.99 -10.82 9.90
N ALA A 6 3.32 -10.66 9.87
CA ALA A 6 3.95 -9.41 9.45
C ALA A 6 3.63 -9.07 7.99
N PHE A 7 3.57 -10.07 7.10
CA PHE A 7 3.19 -9.88 5.70
C PHE A 7 1.71 -9.51 5.56
N ALA A 8 0.81 -10.16 6.30
CA ALA A 8 -0.61 -9.82 6.28
C ALA A 8 -0.86 -8.38 6.76
N LEU A 9 -0.20 -7.97 7.85
CA LEU A 9 -0.28 -6.60 8.36
C LEU A 9 0.27 -5.59 7.35
N SER A 10 1.40 -5.91 6.71
CA SER A 10 1.97 -5.07 5.64
C SER A 10 1.03 -4.96 4.44
N ALA A 11 0.41 -6.07 4.03
CA ALA A 11 -0.52 -6.10 2.91
C ALA A 11 -1.75 -5.23 3.17
N LEU A 12 -2.36 -5.37 4.34
CA LEU A 12 -3.54 -4.60 4.76
C LEU A 12 -3.20 -3.13 4.97
N GLY A 13 -2.07 -2.84 5.62
CA GLY A 13 -1.60 -1.47 5.83
C GLY A 13 -1.35 -0.76 4.51
N MET A 14 -0.62 -1.38 3.58
CA MET A 14 -0.38 -0.77 2.27
C MET A 14 -1.66 -0.67 1.44
N ALA A 15 -2.57 -1.65 1.50
CA ALA A 15 -3.88 -1.54 0.86
C ALA A 15 -4.61 -0.27 1.32
N GLY A 16 -4.66 -0.03 2.64
CA GLY A 16 -5.29 1.14 3.21
C GLY A 16 -4.63 2.45 2.77
N VAL A 17 -3.28 2.53 2.70
CA VAL A 17 -2.58 3.71 2.17
C VAL A 17 -3.03 4.00 0.73
N TYR A 18 -3.03 2.99 -0.13
CA TYR A 18 -3.37 3.18 -1.54
C TYR A 18 -4.88 3.44 -1.77
N LEU A 19 -5.76 2.88 -0.93
CA LEU A 19 -7.17 3.27 -0.89
C LEU A 19 -7.32 4.74 -0.47
N GLY A 20 -6.55 5.20 0.52
CA GLY A 20 -6.49 6.60 0.90
C GLY A 20 -6.07 7.51 -0.26
N ILE A 21 -5.07 7.11 -1.04
CA ILE A 21 -4.65 7.83 -2.26
C ILE A 21 -5.77 7.85 -3.30
N ALA A 22 -6.44 6.72 -3.56
CA ALA A 22 -7.58 6.66 -4.48
C ALA A 22 -8.74 7.56 -4.03
N PHE A 23 -8.97 7.65 -2.72
CA PHE A 23 -9.96 8.56 -2.13
C PHE A 23 -9.59 10.03 -2.31
N LEU A 24 -8.33 10.41 -2.08
CA LEU A 24 -7.86 11.79 -2.32
C LEU A 24 -8.09 12.22 -3.77
N ASN A 25 -7.85 11.31 -4.71
CA ASN A 25 -8.06 11.54 -6.14
C ASN A 25 -9.55 11.48 -6.57
N GLY A 26 -10.48 11.18 -5.65
CA GLY A 26 -11.92 11.15 -5.95
C GLY A 26 -12.41 9.91 -6.68
N PHE A 27 -11.58 8.87 -6.80
CA PHE A 27 -11.93 7.63 -7.51
C PHE A 27 -12.59 6.58 -6.61
N LEU A 28 -12.34 6.65 -5.29
CA LEU A 28 -12.79 5.61 -4.38
C LEU A 28 -14.28 5.77 -4.03
N PHE A 29 -15.09 4.73 -4.26
CA PHE A 29 -16.53 4.64 -3.94
C PHE A 29 -17.32 5.96 -4.16
N PRO A 30 -17.44 6.46 -5.40
CA PRO A 30 -18.11 7.74 -5.68
C PRO A 30 -19.58 7.78 -5.24
N SER A 31 -20.27 6.63 -5.18
CA SER A 31 -21.64 6.54 -4.66
C SER A 31 -21.75 6.79 -3.16
N VAL A 32 -20.66 6.60 -2.41
CA VAL A 32 -20.60 6.79 -0.94
C VAL A 32 -20.02 8.16 -0.61
N PHE A 33 -18.97 8.59 -1.33
CA PHE A 33 -18.22 9.80 -1.03
C PHE A 33 -18.48 10.96 -2.01
N GLY A 34 -19.40 10.80 -2.98
CA GLY A 34 -19.65 11.78 -4.03
C GLY A 34 -20.02 13.17 -3.51
N GLY A 35 -20.77 13.25 -2.40
CA GLY A 35 -21.05 14.52 -1.73
C GLY A 35 -19.79 15.18 -1.19
N LEU A 36 -18.88 14.41 -0.58
CA LEU A 36 -17.59 14.92 -0.11
C LEU A 36 -16.72 15.38 -1.28
N TYR A 37 -16.67 14.61 -2.37
CA TYR A 37 -15.91 14.97 -3.56
C TYR A 37 -16.44 16.24 -4.24
N ALA A 38 -17.75 16.41 -4.31
CA ALA A 38 -18.40 17.60 -4.86
C ALA A 38 -18.26 18.85 -3.97
N LEU A 39 -18.13 18.67 -2.64
CA LEU A 39 -18.02 19.77 -1.67
C LEU A 39 -16.57 20.21 -1.43
N THR A 40 -15.59 19.41 -1.83
CA THR A 40 -14.18 19.65 -1.51
C THR A 40 -13.34 19.74 -2.78
N ASP A 41 -13.34 20.91 -3.42
CA ASP A 41 -12.26 21.30 -4.35
C ASP A 41 -10.93 21.51 -3.61
N ASN A 42 -11.00 21.65 -2.29
CA ASN A 42 -9.85 21.81 -1.41
C ASN A 42 -9.28 20.45 -0.98
N VAL A 43 -8.12 20.11 -1.53
CA VAL A 43 -7.33 18.89 -1.24
C VAL A 43 -7.09 18.71 0.27
N VAL A 44 -6.98 19.80 1.04
CA VAL A 44 -6.74 19.74 2.50
C VAL A 44 -7.89 19.06 3.24
N LEU A 45 -9.14 19.34 2.87
CA LEU A 45 -10.30 18.72 3.51
C LEU A 45 -10.40 17.23 3.21
N ARG A 46 -10.02 16.82 1.99
CA ARG A 46 -9.92 15.39 1.63
C ARG A 46 -8.82 14.69 2.41
N ILE A 47 -7.67 15.35 2.65
CA ILE A 47 -6.61 14.81 3.51
C ILE A 47 -7.08 14.62 4.95
N ILE A 48 -7.78 15.60 5.52
CA ILE A 48 -8.32 15.51 6.88
C ILE A 48 -9.30 14.34 7.00
N ALA A 49 -10.16 14.13 6.01
CA ALA A 49 -11.09 13.00 5.99
C ALA A 49 -10.38 11.65 5.75
N ALA A 50 -9.38 11.63 4.86
CA ALA A 50 -8.64 10.41 4.52
C ALA A 50 -7.78 9.90 5.68
N PHE A 51 -7.29 10.79 6.53
CA PHE A 51 -6.37 10.42 7.60
C PHE A 51 -6.96 9.42 8.61
N PRO A 52 -8.10 9.69 9.29
CA PRO A 52 -8.68 8.73 10.24
C PRO A 52 -9.23 7.48 9.56
N LEU A 53 -9.68 7.57 8.30
CA LEU A 53 -10.29 6.46 7.58
C LEU A 53 -9.27 5.48 7.01
N PHE A 54 -8.15 6.00 6.49
CA PHE A 54 -7.20 5.22 5.73
C PHE A 54 -5.79 5.31 6.34
N PHE A 55 -5.19 6.50 6.37
CA PHE A 55 -3.76 6.62 6.67
C PHE A 55 -3.40 6.29 8.13
N GLY A 56 -4.22 6.68 9.10
CA GLY A 56 -4.03 6.39 10.52
C GLY A 56 -4.04 4.89 10.81
N PRO A 57 -5.14 4.17 10.49
CA PRO A 57 -5.20 2.72 10.64
C PRO A 57 -4.09 2.00 9.85
N SER A 58 -3.78 2.47 8.64
CA SER A 58 -2.72 1.88 7.81
C SER A 58 -1.34 2.00 8.44
N ASN A 59 -0.99 3.19 8.93
CA ASN A 59 0.28 3.42 9.63
C ASN A 59 0.39 2.59 10.91
N TYR A 60 -0.72 2.40 11.64
CA TYR A 60 -0.74 1.50 12.79
C TYR A 60 -0.44 0.05 12.40
N LEU A 61 -1.08 -0.48 11.35
CA LEU A 61 -0.85 -1.85 10.87
C LEU A 61 0.58 -2.05 10.38
N ILE A 62 1.13 -1.09 9.64
CA ILE A 62 2.53 -1.12 9.17
C ILE A 62 3.47 -1.08 10.39
N GLY A 63 3.24 -0.18 11.35
CA GLY A 63 4.00 -0.12 12.59
C GLY A 63 4.01 -1.46 13.34
N LYS A 64 2.86 -2.13 13.42
CA LYS A 64 2.77 -3.49 13.98
C LYS A 64 3.52 -4.55 13.17
N ALA A 65 3.54 -4.44 11.85
CA ALA A 65 4.34 -5.34 11.02
C ALA A 65 5.85 -5.20 11.32
N TYR A 66 6.32 -3.96 11.50
CA TYR A 66 7.71 -3.68 11.90
C TYR A 66 8.01 -4.13 13.34
N GLU A 67 7.08 -3.95 14.27
CA GLU A 67 7.23 -4.39 15.67
C GLU A 67 7.41 -5.92 15.75
N ILE A 68 6.63 -6.68 14.98
CA ILE A 68 6.63 -8.15 15.02
C ILE A 68 7.77 -8.75 14.18
N GLY A 69 8.03 -8.18 13.00
CA GLY A 69 8.94 -8.75 12.00
C GLY A 69 10.26 -8.01 11.83
N GLY A 70 10.45 -6.88 12.50
CA GLY A 70 11.58 -5.97 12.26
C GLY A 70 11.62 -5.42 10.83
N ALA A 71 12.72 -4.75 10.49
CA ALA A 71 12.96 -4.27 9.13
C ALA A 71 13.05 -5.41 8.10
N THR A 72 13.62 -6.56 8.50
CA THR A 72 13.87 -7.71 7.63
C THR A 72 12.61 -8.39 7.12
N ILE A 73 11.53 -8.43 7.92
CA ILE A 73 10.27 -9.06 7.52
C ILE A 73 9.19 -8.01 7.32
N GLY A 74 8.93 -7.17 8.34
CA GLY A 74 7.88 -6.15 8.28
C GLY A 74 8.21 -5.06 7.25
N GLY A 75 9.46 -4.59 7.23
CA GLY A 75 9.91 -3.61 6.24
C GLY A 75 9.89 -4.16 4.83
N VAL A 76 10.44 -5.36 4.64
CA VAL A 76 10.41 -6.01 3.32
C VAL A 76 8.98 -6.28 2.83
N GLY A 77 8.10 -6.78 3.71
CA GLY A 77 6.69 -6.96 3.40
C GLY A 77 6.04 -5.65 2.96
N THR A 78 6.32 -4.56 3.68
CA THR A 78 5.82 -3.22 3.33
C THR A 78 6.26 -2.81 1.92
N VAL A 79 7.53 -3.02 1.55
CA VAL A 79 8.03 -2.71 0.20
C VAL A 79 7.35 -3.57 -0.87
N ILE A 80 7.25 -4.89 -0.65
CA ILE A 80 6.58 -5.81 -1.59
C ILE A 80 5.15 -5.34 -1.86
N PHE A 81 4.37 -5.11 -0.79
CA PHE A 81 2.97 -4.70 -0.95
C PHE A 81 2.83 -3.26 -1.44
N THR A 82 3.81 -2.39 -1.20
CA THR A 82 3.87 -1.07 -1.85
C THR A 82 3.92 -1.23 -3.36
N VAL A 83 4.84 -2.05 -3.88
CA VAL A 83 4.99 -2.28 -5.32
C VAL A 83 3.72 -2.86 -5.93
N ILE A 84 3.11 -3.85 -5.27
CA ILE A 84 1.87 -4.49 -5.73
C ILE A 84 0.72 -3.47 -5.79
N TRP A 85 0.43 -2.79 -4.68
CA TRP A 85 -0.70 -1.87 -4.60
C TRP A 85 -0.51 -0.61 -5.44
N MET A 86 0.72 -0.09 -5.54
CA MET A 86 1.05 1.00 -6.45
C MET A 86 0.76 0.63 -7.90
N THR A 87 1.21 -0.56 -8.31
CA THR A 87 0.99 -1.04 -9.68
C THR A 87 -0.50 -1.21 -9.96
N LEU A 88 -1.25 -1.81 -9.02
CA LEU A 88 -2.71 -1.93 -9.13
C LEU A 88 -3.40 -0.57 -9.23
N MET A 89 -3.02 0.39 -8.39
CA MET A 89 -3.61 1.73 -8.44
C MET A 89 -3.24 2.48 -9.72
N ALA A 90 -2.02 2.37 -10.22
CA ALA A 90 -1.66 2.96 -11.51
C ALA A 90 -2.51 2.39 -12.66
N ILE A 91 -2.86 1.11 -12.61
CA ILE A 91 -3.74 0.48 -13.61
C ILE A 91 -5.18 0.98 -13.45
N ILE A 92 -5.71 1.05 -12.22
CA ILE A 92 -7.12 1.35 -11.95
C ILE A 92 -7.41 2.85 -12.01
N VAL A 93 -6.56 3.67 -11.39
CA VAL A 93 -6.73 5.13 -11.26
C VAL A 93 -6.15 5.84 -12.46
N ASP A 94 -4.88 5.57 -12.79
CA ASP A 94 -4.17 6.28 -13.87
C ASP A 94 -4.40 5.65 -15.25
N GLN A 95 -5.16 4.55 -15.33
CA GLN A 95 -5.44 3.80 -16.57
C GLN A 95 -4.14 3.41 -17.31
N ALA A 96 -3.06 3.17 -16.55
CA ALA A 96 -1.76 2.83 -17.11
C ALA A 96 -1.81 1.48 -17.83
N LYS A 97 -1.24 1.42 -19.03
CA LYS A 97 -1.14 0.18 -19.80
C LYS A 97 -0.11 -0.75 -19.16
N VAL A 98 -0.55 -1.94 -18.76
CA VAL A 98 0.36 -3.00 -18.30
C VAL A 98 1.17 -3.49 -19.50
N ASN A 99 2.47 -3.24 -19.47
CA ASN A 99 3.42 -3.74 -20.44
C ASN A 99 4.46 -4.63 -19.75
N LEU A 100 5.33 -5.26 -20.55
CA LEU A 100 6.35 -6.16 -20.03
C LEU A 100 7.28 -5.48 -19.02
N TRP A 101 7.61 -4.20 -19.21
CA TRP A 101 8.48 -3.44 -18.30
C TRP A 101 7.88 -3.29 -16.91
N VAL A 102 6.57 -3.01 -16.82
CA VAL A 102 5.86 -2.92 -15.54
C VAL A 102 5.88 -4.26 -14.80
N ILE A 103 5.55 -5.35 -15.51
CA ILE A 103 5.53 -6.69 -14.92
C ILE A 103 6.94 -7.13 -14.49
N SER A 104 7.93 -6.98 -15.37
CA SER A 104 9.31 -7.38 -15.09
C SER A 104 9.92 -6.55 -13.97
N GLY A 105 9.67 -5.24 -13.93
CA GLY A 105 10.13 -4.37 -12.85
C GLY A 105 9.53 -4.76 -11.49
N ALA A 106 8.22 -5.02 -11.45
CA ALA A 106 7.55 -5.49 -10.24
C ALA A 106 8.10 -6.85 -9.78
N MET A 107 8.30 -7.80 -10.71
CA MET A 107 8.90 -9.10 -10.40
C MET A 107 10.30 -8.96 -9.81
N VAL A 108 11.19 -8.18 -10.44
CA VAL A 108 12.56 -7.99 -9.95
C VAL A 108 12.57 -7.41 -8.54
N ALA A 109 11.75 -6.41 -8.27
CA ALA A 109 11.64 -5.81 -6.94
C ALA A 109 11.15 -6.83 -5.89
N ILE A 110 10.11 -7.61 -6.21
CA ILE A 110 9.55 -8.61 -5.30
C ILE A 110 10.56 -9.74 -5.04
N PHE A 111 11.22 -10.27 -6.07
CA PHE A 111 12.23 -11.31 -5.90
C PHE A 111 13.43 -10.82 -5.08
N GLY A 112 13.94 -9.61 -5.36
CA GLY A 112 15.01 -9.01 -4.56
C GLY A 112 14.62 -8.88 -3.09
N CYS A 113 13.39 -8.43 -2.81
CA CYS A 113 12.84 -8.39 -1.47
C CYS A 113 12.79 -9.78 -0.81
N LEU A 114 12.25 -10.78 -1.49
CA LEU A 114 12.22 -12.15 -0.96
C LEU A 114 13.61 -12.73 -0.69
N MET A 115 14.60 -12.41 -1.53
CA MET A 115 15.99 -12.78 -1.29
C MET A 115 16.54 -12.13 -0.02
N VAL A 116 16.20 -10.88 0.29
CA VAL A 116 16.58 -10.24 1.56
C VAL A 116 15.99 -10.98 2.77
N VAL A 117 14.70 -11.35 2.70
CA VAL A 117 14.03 -12.07 3.81
C VAL A 117 14.70 -13.42 4.10
N HIS A 118 15.10 -14.15 3.07
CA HIS A 118 15.67 -15.50 3.21
C HIS A 118 17.19 -15.47 3.39
N GLY A 119 17.88 -14.56 2.71
CA GLY A 119 19.33 -14.42 2.72
C GLY A 119 19.87 -13.93 4.06
N ILE A 120 19.24 -12.92 4.68
CA ILE A 120 19.66 -12.42 5.99
C ILE A 120 19.41 -13.48 7.10
N LYS A 121 18.44 -14.39 6.91
CA LYS A 121 18.19 -15.48 7.86
C LYS A 121 19.16 -16.65 7.73
N GLY A 122 19.96 -16.70 6.66
CA GLY A 122 20.93 -17.75 6.38
C GLY A 122 22.37 -17.42 6.79
N PHE A 123 22.61 -16.22 7.34
CA PHE A 123 23.84 -15.79 8.00
C PHE A 123 23.60 -15.64 9.50
#